data_AF-K6VD07-F1
#
_entry.id   AF-K6VD07-F1
#
_cell.length_a   1.000
_cell.length_b   1.000
_cell.length_c   1.000
_cell.angle_alpha   90.00
_cell.angle_beta   90.00
_cell.angle_gamma   90.00
#
_symmetry.space_group_name_H-M   'P 1'
#
loop_
_entity.id
_entity.type
_entity.pdbx_description
1 polymer ?
#
loop_
_entity_poly.entity_id
_entity_poly.type
_entity_poly.pdbx_seq_one_letter_code
_entity_poly.pdbx_strand_id
1 'polypeptide(L)'
;MRITVDMINDAYQTKNPANENTIVLRGNKITVIENLGVTKDYFECIDLSDNEILKLNNIPYLQRLKTLILCNNKIARIDSDIFENIPNLNSLVLTNNKIEKLTDLKSLFKAKNLTRLSLLENAVTKLENYREYLIYNLPSLRYLDFIKIKMKDREAAEEAMKNFNPDENKGLTQEK
;
A
#
# COMPACT_ATOMS: atom_id res chain seq x y z
N MET A 1 -13.38 -11.66 -9.61
CA MET A 1 -14.75 -11.28 -9.19
C MET A 1 -14.76 -9.81 -8.78
N ARG A 2 -15.90 -9.13 -8.79
CA ARG A 2 -16.01 -7.72 -8.34
C ARG A 2 -16.60 -7.66 -6.94
N ILE A 3 -16.40 -6.55 -6.23
CA ILE A 3 -17.04 -6.32 -4.92
C ILE A 3 -18.53 -6.02 -5.13
N THR A 4 -19.41 -6.83 -4.56
CA THR A 4 -20.88 -6.63 -4.63
C THR A 4 -21.41 -5.99 -3.35
N VAL A 5 -22.62 -5.43 -3.43
CA VAL A 5 -23.35 -4.88 -2.27
C VAL A 5 -23.60 -5.95 -1.22
N ASP A 6 -24.08 -7.12 -1.65
CA ASP A 6 -24.38 -8.24 -0.74
C ASP A 6 -23.12 -8.71 -0.02
N MET A 7 -21.98 -8.79 -0.71
CA MET A 7 -20.71 -9.14 -0.10
C MET A 7 -20.29 -8.15 0.99
N ILE A 8 -20.56 -6.85 0.83
CA ILE A 8 -20.27 -5.84 1.86
C ILE A 8 -21.22 -5.99 3.05
N ASN A 9 -22.50 -6.28 2.80
CA ASN A 9 -23.49 -6.44 3.85
C ASN A 9 -23.25 -7.71 4.69
N ASP A 10 -22.82 -8.80 4.04
CA ASP A 10 -22.57 -10.09 4.68
C ASP A 10 -21.14 -10.21 5.24
N ALA A 11 -20.25 -9.28 4.89
CA ALA A 11 -18.88 -9.28 5.38
C ALA A 11 -18.81 -9.22 6.90
N TYR A 12 -17.85 -9.95 7.47
CA TYR A 12 -17.56 -9.85 8.89
C TYR A 12 -17.03 -8.45 9.22
N GLN A 13 -17.65 -7.84 10.24
CA GLN A 13 -17.32 -6.50 10.73
C GLN A 13 -16.93 -6.60 12.19
N THR A 14 -15.82 -5.95 12.56
CA THR A 14 -15.28 -6.01 13.92
C THR A 14 -14.56 -4.72 14.29
N LYS A 15 -14.35 -4.51 15.58
CA LYS A 15 -13.32 -3.59 16.05
C LYS A 15 -12.00 -4.34 16.12
N ASN A 16 -10.95 -3.84 15.47
CA ASN A 16 -9.64 -4.49 15.50
C ASN A 16 -8.87 -4.13 16.80
N PRO A 17 -7.73 -4.79 17.10
CA PRO A 17 -6.92 -4.48 18.28
C PRO A 17 -6.33 -3.06 18.33
N ALA A 18 -6.25 -2.37 17.18
CA ALA A 18 -5.89 -0.96 17.09
C ALA A 18 -7.08 -0.02 17.34
N ASN A 19 -8.23 -0.57 17.77
CA ASN A 19 -9.47 0.14 18.06
C ASN A 19 -10.14 0.77 16.82
N GLU A 20 -9.87 0.25 15.62
CA GLU A 20 -10.45 0.71 14.35
C GLU A 20 -11.65 -0.15 13.95
N ASN A 21 -12.72 0.51 13.48
CA ASN A 21 -13.83 -0.19 12.84
C ASN A 21 -13.36 -0.82 11.53
N THR A 22 -13.48 -2.13 11.42
CA THR A 22 -12.89 -2.93 10.34
C THR A 22 -13.93 -3.75 9.61
N ILE A 23 -13.90 -3.73 8.28
CA ILE A 23 -14.61 -4.69 7.42
C ILE A 23 -13.61 -5.69 6.82
N VAL A 24 -13.96 -6.98 6.90
CA VAL A 24 -13.11 -8.09 6.43
C VAL A 24 -13.68 -8.67 5.15
N LEU A 25 -12.96 -8.47 4.04
CA LEU A 25 -13.31 -8.91 2.69
C LEU A 25 -12.32 -9.95 2.15
N ARG A 26 -11.73 -10.76 3.05
CA ARG A 26 -10.70 -11.73 2.71
C ARG A 26 -11.23 -12.92 1.89
N GLY A 27 -10.40 -13.48 1.01
CA GLY A 27 -10.68 -14.79 0.40
C GLY A 27 -11.77 -14.80 -0.66
N ASN A 28 -12.19 -13.64 -1.17
CA ASN A 28 -13.36 -13.51 -2.04
C ASN A 28 -13.01 -13.55 -3.54
N LYS A 29 -11.77 -13.85 -3.93
CA LYS A 29 -11.31 -13.85 -5.34
C LYS A 29 -11.63 -12.52 -6.05
N ILE A 30 -11.59 -11.41 -5.30
CA ILE A 30 -11.82 -10.06 -5.83
C ILE A 30 -10.67 -9.72 -6.77
N THR A 31 -10.96 -9.32 -8.00
CA THR A 31 -9.98 -8.94 -9.02
C THR A 31 -9.95 -7.43 -9.25
N VAL A 32 -11.06 -6.74 -8.95
CA VAL A 32 -11.24 -5.30 -9.15
C VAL A 32 -11.92 -4.73 -7.90
N ILE A 33 -11.33 -3.66 -7.36
CA ILE A 33 -11.97 -2.85 -6.32
C ILE A 33 -13.05 -2.01 -6.99
N GLU A 34 -14.28 -2.08 -6.48
CA GLU A 34 -15.40 -1.25 -6.88
C GLU A 34 -16.45 -1.24 -5.75
N ASN A 35 -17.49 -0.43 -5.87
CA ASN A 35 -18.66 -0.42 -4.96
C ASN A 35 -18.37 -0.22 -3.46
N LEU A 36 -17.16 0.20 -3.09
CA LEU A 36 -16.82 0.52 -1.70
C LEU A 36 -17.60 1.71 -1.16
N GLY A 37 -18.31 2.48 -1.99
CA GLY A 37 -19.17 3.59 -1.56
C GLY A 37 -20.34 3.11 -0.69
N VAL A 38 -20.73 1.85 -0.83
CA VAL A 38 -21.75 1.18 0.00
C VAL A 38 -21.36 1.15 1.48
N THR A 39 -20.07 1.22 1.78
CA THR A 39 -19.57 1.28 3.17
C THR A 39 -19.89 2.59 3.89
N LYS A 40 -20.35 3.62 3.16
CA LYS A 40 -20.74 4.94 3.69
C LYS A 40 -19.66 5.58 4.58
N ASP A 41 -18.38 5.38 4.23
CA ASP A 41 -17.22 5.89 4.96
C ASP A 41 -17.22 5.51 6.46
N TYR A 42 -17.83 4.37 6.81
CA TYR A 42 -17.96 3.96 8.21
C TYR A 42 -16.67 3.36 8.79
N PHE A 43 -15.90 2.64 7.96
CA PHE A 43 -14.76 1.85 8.38
C PHE A 43 -13.46 2.66 8.35
N GLU A 44 -12.65 2.46 9.38
CA GLU A 44 -11.31 3.00 9.49
C GLU A 44 -10.25 2.02 8.96
N CYS A 45 -10.59 0.73 8.90
CA CYS A 45 -9.76 -0.31 8.32
C CYS A 45 -10.55 -1.16 7.32
N ILE A 46 -9.95 -1.41 6.15
CA ILE A 46 -10.47 -2.36 5.17
C ILE A 46 -9.42 -3.45 4.95
N ASP A 47 -9.82 -4.70 5.15
CA ASP A 47 -8.98 -5.85 4.91
C ASP A 47 -9.42 -6.61 3.66
N LEU A 48 -8.59 -6.53 2.61
CA LEU A 48 -8.77 -7.15 1.31
C LEU A 48 -7.74 -8.27 1.06
N SER A 49 -7.18 -8.84 2.13
CA SER A 49 -6.17 -9.91 2.01
C SER A 49 -6.69 -11.15 1.29
N ASP A 50 -5.79 -11.93 0.68
CA ASP A 50 -6.12 -13.21 0.05
C ASP A 50 -7.16 -13.08 -1.08
N ASN A 51 -6.96 -12.09 -1.95
CA ASN A 51 -7.77 -11.85 -3.13
C ASN A 51 -6.88 -11.89 -4.39
N GLU A 52 -7.41 -11.47 -5.54
CA GLU A 52 -6.73 -11.48 -6.83
C GLU A 52 -6.64 -10.07 -7.44
N ILE A 53 -6.59 -9.03 -6.59
CA ILE A 53 -6.64 -7.64 -7.02
C ILE A 53 -5.37 -7.33 -7.82
N LEU A 54 -5.55 -6.82 -9.05
CA LEU A 54 -4.44 -6.53 -9.97
C LEU A 54 -3.90 -5.10 -9.84
N LYS A 55 -4.76 -4.18 -9.39
CA LYS A 55 -4.50 -2.75 -9.35
C LYS A 55 -5.14 -2.13 -8.12
N LEU A 56 -4.39 -1.28 -7.43
CA LEU A 56 -4.93 -0.46 -6.35
C LEU A 56 -5.52 0.82 -6.97
N ASN A 57 -6.84 0.83 -7.16
CA ASN A 57 -7.60 1.91 -7.77
C ASN A 57 -9.06 1.89 -7.30
N ASN A 58 -9.89 2.78 -7.86
CA ASN A 58 -11.35 2.76 -7.70
C ASN A 58 -11.85 2.80 -6.25
N ILE A 59 -11.04 3.33 -5.33
CA ILE A 59 -11.48 3.60 -3.96
C ILE A 59 -12.23 4.94 -3.99
N PRO A 60 -13.50 4.98 -3.54
CA PRO A 60 -14.27 6.23 -3.46
C PRO A 60 -13.69 7.12 -2.36
N TYR A 61 -14.20 8.34 -2.25
CA TYR A 61 -13.82 9.22 -1.16
C TYR A 61 -14.21 8.59 0.20
N LEU A 62 -13.21 8.17 0.97
CA LEU A 62 -13.34 7.57 2.31
C LEU A 62 -12.44 8.33 3.28
N GLN A 63 -12.99 9.37 3.91
CA GLN A 63 -12.24 10.24 4.80
C GLN A 63 -11.82 9.53 6.09
N ARG A 64 -12.58 8.53 6.55
CA ARG A 64 -12.30 7.82 7.81
C ARG A 64 -11.30 6.68 7.63
N LEU A 65 -11.04 6.24 6.39
CA LEU A 65 -10.10 5.15 6.14
C LEU A 65 -8.66 5.54 6.55
N LYS A 66 -8.10 4.78 7.49
CA LYS A 66 -6.75 4.94 8.04
C LYS A 66 -5.84 3.78 7.65
N THR A 67 -6.38 2.57 7.55
CA THR A 67 -5.61 1.35 7.34
C THR A 67 -6.16 0.54 6.18
N LEU A 68 -5.30 0.20 5.21
CA LEU A 68 -5.66 -0.67 4.09
C LEU A 68 -4.72 -1.88 4.06
N ILE A 69 -5.29 -3.08 4.17
CA ILE A 69 -4.57 -4.35 4.21
C ILE A 69 -4.86 -5.12 2.92
N LEU A 70 -3.82 -5.38 2.12
CA LEU A 70 -3.90 -5.99 0.79
C LEU A 70 -2.90 -7.15 0.65
N CYS A 71 -2.67 -7.89 1.74
CA CYS A 71 -1.75 -9.03 1.73
C CYS A 71 -2.18 -10.08 0.71
N ASN A 72 -1.23 -10.78 0.10
CA ASN A 72 -1.51 -11.92 -0.78
C ASN A 72 -2.50 -11.57 -1.91
N ASN A 73 -2.15 -10.56 -2.71
CA ASN A 73 -2.89 -10.14 -3.89
C ASN A 73 -1.99 -10.17 -5.13
N LYS A 74 -2.44 -9.61 -6.25
CA LYS A 74 -1.69 -9.57 -7.52
C LYS A 74 -1.39 -8.13 -7.95
N ILE A 75 -1.28 -7.20 -6.99
CA ILE A 75 -1.18 -5.77 -7.28
C ILE A 75 0.17 -5.49 -7.92
N ALA A 76 0.15 -4.97 -9.14
CA ALA A 76 1.35 -4.53 -9.86
C ALA A 76 1.38 -3.02 -10.10
N ARG A 77 0.25 -2.32 -9.89
CA ARG A 77 0.08 -0.89 -10.19
C ARG A 77 -0.78 -0.21 -9.14
N ILE A 78 -0.42 1.04 -8.84
CA ILE A 78 -1.14 1.92 -7.92
C ILE A 78 -1.54 3.17 -8.70
N ASP A 79 -2.82 3.49 -8.74
CA ASP A 79 -3.28 4.70 -9.42
C ASP A 79 -2.93 5.97 -8.62
N SER A 80 -2.68 7.05 -9.36
CA SER A 80 -2.14 8.27 -8.77
C SER A 80 -3.20 9.13 -8.07
N ASP A 81 -4.48 8.93 -8.36
CA ASP A 81 -5.60 9.68 -7.81
C ASP A 81 -6.13 9.08 -6.49
N ILE A 82 -5.79 7.82 -6.17
CA ILE A 82 -6.36 7.13 -5.01
C ILE A 82 -6.14 7.91 -3.71
N PHE A 83 -4.99 8.56 -3.55
CA PHE A 83 -4.63 9.25 -2.30
C PHE A 83 -5.39 10.56 -2.10
N GLU A 84 -6.05 11.08 -3.14
CA GLU A 84 -7.01 12.18 -3.03
C GLU A 84 -8.35 11.68 -2.45
N ASN A 85 -8.69 10.41 -2.71
CA ASN A 85 -9.90 9.76 -2.21
C ASN A 85 -9.76 9.21 -0.78
N ILE A 86 -8.55 8.86 -0.35
CA ILE A 86 -8.28 8.37 1.02
C ILE A 86 -7.27 9.27 1.75
N PRO A 87 -7.63 10.55 1.99
CA PRO A 87 -6.69 11.58 2.42
C PRO A 87 -6.06 11.30 3.79
N ASN A 88 -6.71 10.49 4.64
CA ASN A 88 -6.24 10.14 5.99
C ASN A 88 -5.59 8.76 6.08
N LEU A 89 -5.27 8.12 4.94
CA LEU A 89 -4.57 6.84 4.93
C LEU A 89 -3.22 6.97 5.65
N ASN A 90 -3.05 6.18 6.70
CA ASN A 90 -1.89 6.17 7.57
C ASN A 90 -1.04 4.90 7.42
N SER A 91 -1.69 3.76 7.14
CA SER A 91 -1.06 2.45 7.05
C SER A 91 -1.50 1.71 5.79
N LEU A 92 -0.53 1.30 4.98
CA LEU A 92 -0.76 0.52 3.75
C LEU A 92 0.10 -0.74 3.78
N VAL A 93 -0.55 -1.90 3.72
CA VAL A 93 0.13 -3.20 3.72
C VAL A 93 -0.08 -3.87 2.36
N LEU A 94 0.99 -3.95 1.58
CA LEU A 94 1.04 -4.55 0.25
C LEU A 94 1.92 -5.81 0.23
N THR A 95 2.11 -6.46 1.38
CA THR A 95 2.94 -7.67 1.48
C THR A 95 2.47 -8.75 0.52
N ASN A 96 3.40 -9.40 -0.17
CA ASN A 96 3.16 -10.48 -1.13
C ASN A 96 2.20 -10.05 -2.26
N ASN A 97 2.68 -9.12 -3.09
CA ASN A 97 2.02 -8.63 -4.28
C ASN A 97 2.98 -8.74 -5.49
N LYS A 98 2.71 -8.01 -6.59
CA LYS A 98 3.43 -8.09 -7.86
C LYS A 98 4.03 -6.74 -8.26
N ILE A 99 4.46 -5.93 -7.29
CA ILE A 99 5.17 -4.68 -7.56
C ILE A 99 6.63 -5.00 -7.86
N GLU A 100 7.09 -4.58 -9.04
CA GLU A 100 8.41 -4.99 -9.55
C GLU A 100 9.39 -3.84 -9.66
N LYS A 101 8.93 -2.64 -10.08
CA LYS A 101 9.81 -1.51 -10.37
C LYS A 101 9.63 -0.40 -9.35
N LEU A 102 10.70 0.37 -9.10
CA LEU A 102 10.60 1.58 -8.28
C LEU A 102 9.64 2.60 -8.87
N THR A 103 9.57 2.70 -10.21
CA THR A 103 8.64 3.62 -10.86
C THR A 103 7.17 3.27 -10.67
N ASP A 104 6.86 2.02 -10.33
CA ASP A 104 5.51 1.58 -9.96
C ASP A 104 5.05 2.18 -8.62
N LEU A 105 6.01 2.63 -7.79
CA LEU A 105 5.77 3.22 -6.47
C LEU A 105 5.55 4.74 -6.50
N LYS A 106 5.78 5.41 -7.65
CA LYS A 106 5.69 6.89 -7.75
C LYS A 106 4.35 7.45 -7.26
N SER A 107 3.25 6.73 -7.49
CA SER A 107 1.92 7.14 -7.02
C SER A 107 1.85 7.30 -5.51
N LEU A 108 2.60 6.50 -4.73
CA LEU A 108 2.62 6.58 -3.26
C LEU A 108 3.07 7.95 -2.76
N PHE A 109 3.86 8.69 -3.52
CA PHE A 109 4.42 9.99 -3.10
C PHE A 109 3.35 11.07 -2.89
N LYS A 110 2.13 10.85 -3.39
CA LYS A 110 0.98 11.68 -3.11
C LYS A 110 0.33 11.40 -1.73
N ALA A 111 0.67 10.28 -1.09
CA ALA A 111 0.12 9.85 0.20
C ALA A 111 0.77 10.62 1.38
N LYS A 112 0.43 11.91 1.52
CA LYS A 112 1.06 12.83 2.48
C LYS A 112 1.00 12.38 3.95
N ASN A 113 -0.02 11.61 4.32
CA ASN A 113 -0.25 11.13 5.69
C ASN A 113 0.21 9.69 5.94
N LEU A 114 0.79 9.02 4.94
CA LEU A 114 1.24 7.64 5.06
C LEU A 114 2.45 7.54 5.99
N THR A 115 2.31 6.82 7.10
CA THR A 115 3.40 6.64 8.09
C THR A 115 3.91 5.21 8.19
N ARG A 116 3.13 4.23 7.71
CA ARG A 116 3.47 2.81 7.74
C ARG A 116 3.23 2.21 6.35
N LEU A 117 4.27 1.61 5.79
CA LEU A 117 4.22 0.92 4.51
C LEU A 117 4.91 -0.42 4.64
N SER A 118 4.29 -1.48 4.13
CA SER A 118 4.92 -2.78 3.95
C SER A 118 4.80 -3.21 2.50
N LEU A 119 5.93 -3.53 1.88
CA LEU A 119 6.07 -4.02 0.52
C LEU A 119 6.85 -5.34 0.49
N LEU A 120 7.13 -5.94 1.65
CA LEU A 120 7.73 -7.27 1.78
C LEU A 120 7.12 -8.28 0.79
N GLU A 121 7.91 -9.24 0.34
CA GLU A 121 7.48 -10.26 -0.63
C GLU A 121 7.03 -9.68 -1.99
N ASN A 122 7.43 -8.44 -2.33
CA ASN A 122 7.35 -7.92 -3.70
C ASN A 122 8.75 -7.91 -4.33
N ALA A 123 8.84 -8.08 -5.64
CA ALA A 123 10.12 -8.08 -6.35
C ALA A 123 10.88 -6.75 -6.22
N VAL A 124 10.15 -5.63 -6.09
CA VAL A 124 10.74 -4.29 -5.90
C VAL A 124 11.65 -4.18 -4.67
N THR A 125 11.42 -5.00 -3.64
CA THR A 125 12.22 -5.01 -2.40
C THR A 125 13.66 -5.50 -2.62
N LYS A 126 13.92 -6.18 -3.75
CA LYS A 126 15.23 -6.68 -4.15
C LYS A 126 16.00 -5.70 -5.02
N LEU A 127 15.45 -4.52 -5.33
CA LEU A 127 16.14 -3.51 -6.12
C LEU A 127 17.14 -2.74 -5.26
N GLU A 128 18.23 -2.29 -5.88
CA GLU A 128 19.18 -1.40 -5.21
C GLU A 128 18.48 -0.09 -4.80
N ASN A 129 18.91 0.55 -3.72
CA ASN A 129 18.34 1.84 -3.27
C ASN A 129 16.81 1.81 -3.03
N TYR A 130 16.20 0.63 -2.90
CA TYR A 130 14.75 0.49 -2.71
C TYR A 130 14.24 1.25 -1.48
N ARG A 131 14.93 1.10 -0.34
CA ARG A 131 14.52 1.77 0.90
C ARG A 131 14.78 3.25 0.82
N GLU A 132 15.96 3.65 0.34
CA GLU A 132 16.41 5.03 0.18
C GLU A 132 15.44 5.80 -0.72
N TYR A 133 15.02 5.19 -1.84
CA TYR A 133 14.06 5.77 -2.76
C TYR A 133 12.72 6.09 -2.08
N LEU A 134 12.18 5.17 -1.28
CA LEU A 134 10.94 5.41 -0.54
C LEU A 134 11.13 6.42 0.59
N ILE A 135 12.21 6.33 1.36
CA ILE A 135 12.47 7.23 2.50
C ILE A 135 12.63 8.68 2.02
N TYR A 136 13.34 8.89 0.92
CA TYR A 136 13.54 10.22 0.33
C TYR A 136 12.23 10.82 -0.17
N ASN A 137 11.45 10.05 -0.93
CA ASN A 137 10.22 10.56 -1.56
C ASN A 137 8.99 10.55 -0.64
N LEU A 138 9.02 9.86 0.51
CA LEU A 138 7.96 9.81 1.52
C LEU A 138 8.47 10.31 2.88
N PRO A 139 8.63 11.64 3.06
CA PRO A 139 9.14 12.18 4.32
C PRO A 139 8.23 11.88 5.52
N SER A 140 6.92 11.68 5.30
CA SER A 140 5.94 11.28 6.31
C SER A 140 6.16 9.86 6.86
N LEU A 141 6.86 8.99 6.14
CA LEU A 141 7.01 7.59 6.48
C LEU A 141 7.84 7.41 7.77
N ARG A 142 7.33 6.58 8.68
CA ARG A 142 7.97 6.28 9.98
C ARG A 142 8.42 4.82 10.09
N TYR A 143 7.69 3.93 9.43
CA TYR A 143 8.01 2.50 9.36
C TYR A 143 7.91 2.02 7.92
N LEU A 144 8.96 1.37 7.46
CA LEU A 144 9.02 0.69 6.16
C LEU A 144 9.38 -0.76 6.40
N ASP A 145 8.51 -1.68 5.96
CA ASP A 145 8.66 -3.13 6.11
C ASP A 145 8.86 -3.53 7.58
N PHE A 146 8.02 -2.96 8.46
CA PHE A 146 8.07 -3.14 9.92
C PHE A 146 9.34 -2.62 10.62
N ILE A 147 10.28 -2.03 9.86
CA ILE A 147 11.49 -1.43 10.42
C ILE A 147 11.29 0.08 10.57
N LYS A 148 11.59 0.59 11.77
CA LYS A 148 11.53 2.03 12.07
C LYS A 148 12.60 2.80 11.28
N ILE A 149 12.18 3.87 10.61
CA ILE A 149 13.06 4.80 9.91
C ILE A 149 13.67 5.78 10.93
N LYS A 150 15.00 5.83 10.97
CA LYS A 150 15.82 6.69 11.84
C LYS A 150 16.41 7.84 11.02
N MET A 151 16.97 8.84 11.70
CA MET A 151 17.60 9.99 11.03
C MET A 151 18.74 9.56 10.10
N LYS A 152 19.60 8.63 10.55
CA LYS A 152 20.66 8.06 9.72
C LYS A 152 20.18 7.45 8.39
N ASP A 153 18.96 6.90 8.37
CA ASP A 153 18.39 6.29 7.17
C ASP A 153 17.94 7.39 6.19
N ARG A 154 17.52 8.55 6.72
CA ARG A 154 17.18 9.74 5.92
C ARG A 154 18.42 10.39 5.32
N GLU A 155 19.49 10.54 6.10
CA GLU A 155 20.78 11.05 5.62
C GLU A 155 21.35 10.15 4.52
N ALA A 156 21.30 8.82 4.70
CA ALA A 156 21.72 7.87 3.68
C ALA A 156 20.86 7.97 2.42
N ALA A 157 19.53 8.13 2.57
CA ALA A 157 18.63 8.32 1.44
C ALA A 157 18.92 9.62 0.67
N GLU A 158 19.18 10.73 1.37
CA GLU A 158 19.56 12.00 0.74
C GLU A 158 20.85 11.88 -0.08
N GLU A 159 21.86 11.18 0.44
CA GLU A 159 23.11 10.94 -0.29
C GLU A 159 22.89 10.05 -1.51
N ALA A 160 22.19 8.92 -1.34
CA ALA A 160 21.93 7.95 -2.40
C ALA A 160 21.15 8.58 -3.56
N MET A 161 20.25 9.54 -3.29
CA MET A 161 19.36 10.10 -4.31
C MET A 161 19.99 11.23 -5.16
N LYS A 162 21.17 11.76 -4.82
CA LYS A 162 21.78 12.90 -5.54
C LYS A 162 21.96 12.69 -7.05
N ASN A 163 22.29 11.47 -7.47
CA ASN A 163 22.50 11.10 -8.88
C ASN A 163 21.70 9.85 -9.28
N PHE A 164 20.63 9.55 -8.54
CA PHE A 164 19.89 8.31 -8.72
C PHE A 164 18.86 8.40 -9.86
N ASN A 165 18.95 7.48 -10.82
CA ASN A 165 17.94 7.30 -11.85
C ASN A 165 17.11 6.01 -11.57
N PRO A 166 15.82 6.13 -11.19
CA PRO A 166 14.99 4.96 -10.90
C PRO A 166 14.64 4.12 -12.13
N ASP A 167 14.76 4.65 -13.34
CA ASP A 167 14.43 3.93 -14.58
C ASP A 167 15.53 2.94 -15.01
N GLU A 168 16.76 3.13 -14.54
CA GLU A 168 17.93 2.29 -14.86
C GLU A 168 18.25 1.24 -13.80
N ASN A 169 17.46 1.21 -12.72
CA ASN A 169 17.77 0.39 -11.55
C ASN A 169 17.62 -1.10 -11.86
N LYS A 170 18.73 -1.84 -11.75
CA LYS A 170 18.80 -3.28 -11.92
C LYS A 170 18.65 -3.96 -10.55
N GLY A 171 17.92 -5.06 -10.49
CA GLY A 171 17.77 -5.82 -9.25
C GLY A 171 19.12 -6.29 -8.70
N LEU A 172 19.20 -6.42 -7.38
CA LEU A 172 20.33 -7.06 -6.71
C LEU A 172 20.47 -8.45 -7.32
N THR A 173 21.57 -8.70 -8.04
CA THR A 173 21.89 -10.05 -8.52
C THR A 173 21.98 -10.95 -7.30
N GLN A 174 21.05 -11.89 -7.19
CA GLN A 174 21.17 -12.96 -6.21
C GLN A 174 22.38 -13.79 -6.64
N GLU A 175 23.50 -13.66 -5.93
CA GLU A 175 24.52 -14.70 -5.95
C GLU A 175 23.86 -15.99 -5.49
N LYS A 176 24.08 -17.04 -6.28
CA LYS A 176 23.46 -18.37 -6.19
C LYS A 176 23.70 -19.06 -4.86
#